data_AF-A0A3L8RA26-F1
#
_entry.id   AF-A0A3L8RA26-F1
#
_cell.length_a   1.000
_cell.length_b   1.000
_cell.length_c   1.000
_cell.angle_alpha   90.00
_cell.angle_beta   90.00
_cell.angle_gamma   90.00
#
_symmetry.space_group_name_H-M   'P 1'
#
loop_
_entity.id
_entity.type
_entity.pdbx_description
1 polymer ?
#
loop_
_entity_poly.entity_id
_entity_poly.type
_entity_poly.pdbx_seq_one_letter_code
_entity_poly.pdbx_strand_id
1 'polypeptide(L)'
;MDHQEEENLRAQVRDLEEKLETLKIKRNEDKAKLKELEKYKIQLEQEFQVLPCPPHPCLQLPGLHPGSQGVFPSPCPTFPRMRDLSASEKQEHVKLQKQMEKKNTELESLRQQREKLQEEVKQAEKTVDELKEQVDAALGAEEMVETLTERNLDLEEKVRELRETVGDLEAMNEMNDELQENARETELELREQLDMATARVREAEKRVEAAQETVADYQQTIKKYRELTAHLQAIEMELRQMEVQQANRHVSLLTSFMPDSFLRHGGDHDCVLVLLLIPRLICKAELISKQAQERFELSESCAERAGLRGAPGEQLSFAAGLVYSLSLLQATLHKYEQ
;
A
#
# COMPACT_ATOMS: atom_id res chain seq x y z
N MET A 1 -3.37 13.29 -12.15
CA MET A 1 -2.87 11.89 -12.16
C MET A 1 -3.56 11.06 -11.10
N ASP A 2 -3.93 11.68 -9.98
CA ASP A 2 -4.55 11.06 -8.81
C ASP A 2 -5.87 10.32 -9.07
N HIS A 3 -6.68 10.77 -10.06
CA HIS A 3 -7.97 10.14 -10.32
C HIS A 3 -7.84 8.74 -10.95
N GLN A 4 -6.83 8.53 -11.80
CA GLN A 4 -6.56 7.22 -12.41
C GLN A 4 -6.04 6.23 -11.37
N GLU A 5 -5.24 6.71 -10.42
CA GLU A 5 -4.72 5.92 -9.32
C GLU A 5 -5.84 5.52 -8.34
N GLU A 6 -6.76 6.44 -8.05
CA GLU A 6 -7.95 6.15 -7.25
C GLU A 6 -8.87 5.11 -7.91
N GLU A 7 -9.07 5.18 -9.23
CA GLU A 7 -9.84 4.18 -9.97
C GLU A 7 -9.17 2.80 -9.97
N ASN A 8 -7.84 2.76 -10.11
CA ASN A 8 -7.07 1.52 -10.04
C ASN A 8 -7.14 0.87 -8.65
N LEU A 9 -7.01 1.66 -7.58
CA LEU A 9 -7.16 1.17 -6.21
C LEU A 9 -8.58 0.66 -5.95
N ARG A 10 -9.61 1.35 -6.45
CA ARG A 10 -11.01 0.88 -6.36
C ARG A 10 -11.24 -0.42 -7.12
N ALA A 11 -10.58 -0.63 -8.25
CA ALA A 11 -10.62 -1.91 -8.97
C ALA A 11 -9.96 -3.03 -8.18
N GLN A 12 -8.78 -2.79 -7.60
CA GLN A 12 -8.08 -3.77 -6.76
C GLN A 12 -8.89 -4.15 -5.51
N VAL A 13 -9.54 -3.19 -4.85
CA VAL A 13 -10.40 -3.47 -3.70
C VAL A 13 -11.57 -4.39 -4.09
N ARG A 14 -12.22 -4.15 -5.25
CA ARG A 14 -13.28 -5.03 -5.75
C ARG A 14 -12.80 -6.45 -6.04
N ASP A 15 -11.66 -6.60 -6.71
CA ASP A 15 -11.08 -7.91 -7.00
C ASP A 15 -10.71 -8.67 -5.71
N LEU A 16 -10.20 -7.97 -4.70
CA LEU A 16 -9.88 -8.55 -3.40
C LEU A 16 -11.14 -8.95 -2.62
N GLU A 17 -12.22 -8.17 -2.70
CA GLU A 17 -13.51 -8.50 -2.10
C GLU A 17 -14.12 -9.76 -2.73
N GLU A 18 -14.07 -9.90 -4.06
CA GLU A 18 -14.54 -11.09 -4.77
C GLU A 18 -13.71 -12.34 -4.41
N LYS A 19 -12.38 -12.21 -4.34
CA LYS A 19 -11.50 -13.29 -3.87
C LYS A 19 -11.78 -13.69 -2.42
N LEU A 20 -12.06 -12.72 -1.55
CA LEU A 20 -12.42 -13.02 -0.17
C LEU A 20 -13.75 -13.77 -0.09
N GLU A 21 -14.74 -13.41 -0.90
CA GLU A 21 -16.05 -14.07 -0.90
C GLU A 21 -15.96 -15.50 -1.44
N THR A 22 -15.19 -15.74 -2.50
CA THR A 22 -14.94 -17.11 -3.00
C THR A 22 -14.21 -17.99 -1.97
N LEU A 23 -13.24 -17.45 -1.24
CA LEU A 23 -12.56 -18.17 -0.16
C LEU A 23 -13.50 -18.49 1.02
N LYS A 24 -14.42 -17.58 1.37
CA LYS A 24 -15.44 -17.85 2.40
C LYS A 24 -16.37 -19.00 1.99
N ILE A 25 -16.81 -19.04 0.72
CA ILE A 25 -17.65 -20.11 0.19
C ILE A 25 -16.90 -21.45 0.27
N LYS A 26 -15.66 -21.52 -0.24
CA LYS A 26 -14.83 -22.74 -0.18
C LYS A 26 -14.60 -23.22 1.26
N ARG A 27 -14.30 -22.32 2.18
CA ARG A 27 -14.16 -22.66 3.61
C ARG A 27 -15.47 -23.21 4.20
N ASN A 28 -16.63 -22.67 3.80
CA ASN A 28 -17.92 -23.19 4.25
C ASN A 28 -18.22 -24.58 3.67
N GLU A 29 -17.86 -24.83 2.41
CA GLU A 29 -17.96 -26.13 1.76
C GLU A 29 -17.03 -27.16 2.43
N ASP A 30 -15.78 -26.81 2.71
CA ASP A 30 -14.83 -27.70 3.38
C ASP A 30 -15.26 -27.99 4.83
N LYS A 31 -15.85 -27.01 5.52
CA LYS A 31 -16.48 -27.21 6.83
C LYS A 31 -17.68 -28.16 6.75
N ALA A 32 -18.43 -28.17 5.66
CA ALA A 32 -19.52 -29.12 5.45
C ALA A 32 -18.99 -30.53 5.18
N LYS A 33 -17.96 -30.67 4.33
CA LYS A 33 -17.28 -31.96 4.06
C LYS A 33 -16.67 -32.57 5.33
N LEU A 34 -16.04 -31.75 6.19
CA LEU A 34 -15.53 -32.20 7.49
C LEU A 34 -16.62 -32.77 8.39
N LYS A 35 -17.79 -32.12 8.44
CA LYS A 35 -18.95 -32.64 9.20
C LYS A 35 -19.50 -33.95 8.61
N GLU A 36 -19.44 -34.14 7.30
CA GLU A 36 -19.81 -35.41 6.67
C GLU A 36 -18.81 -36.53 7.00
N LEU A 37 -17.51 -36.23 6.96
CA LEU A 37 -16.47 -37.17 7.39
C LEU A 37 -16.61 -37.56 8.86
N GLU A 38 -16.93 -36.61 9.75
CA GLU A 38 -17.21 -36.90 11.16
C GLU A 38 -18.42 -37.83 11.34
N LYS A 39 -19.47 -37.68 10.52
CA LYS A 39 -20.63 -38.60 10.54
C LYS A 39 -20.24 -40.00 10.09
N TYR A 40 -19.44 -40.14 9.03
CA TYR A 40 -18.96 -41.45 8.57
C TYR A 40 -18.04 -42.12 9.60
N LYS A 41 -17.21 -41.35 10.29
CA LYS A 41 -16.37 -41.85 11.40
C LYS A 41 -17.23 -42.43 12.52
N ILE A 42 -18.29 -41.73 12.92
CA ILE A 42 -19.21 -42.21 13.98
C ILE A 42 -19.96 -43.48 13.53
N GLN A 43 -20.34 -43.59 12.26
CA GLN A 43 -20.98 -44.81 11.71
C GLN A 43 -20.03 -46.02 11.76
N LEU A 44 -18.76 -45.83 11.39
CA LEU A 44 -17.73 -46.88 11.47
C LEU A 44 -17.39 -47.28 12.92
N GLU A 45 -17.37 -46.33 13.85
CA GLU A 45 -17.19 -46.61 15.29
C GLU A 45 -18.38 -47.38 15.90
N GLN A 46 -19.60 -47.20 15.38
CA GLN A 46 -20.78 -47.97 15.77
C GLN A 46 -20.78 -49.41 15.20
N GLU A 47 -20.27 -49.61 13.98
CA GLU A 47 -20.14 -50.95 13.39
C GLU A 47 -19.05 -51.81 14.06
N PHE A 48 -18.04 -51.20 14.68
CA PHE A 48 -16.97 -51.92 15.39
C PHE A 48 -17.36 -52.37 16.82
N GLN A 49 -18.61 -52.14 17.25
CA GLN A 49 -19.12 -52.46 18.58
C GLN A 49 -20.16 -53.59 18.56
N VAL A 50 -20.01 -54.61 17.72
CA VAL A 50 -20.83 -55.84 17.80
C VAL A 50 -19.98 -57.08 17.54
N LEU A 51 -19.37 -57.65 18.59
CA LEU A 51 -19.09 -59.09 18.68
C LEU A 51 -19.01 -59.52 20.16
N PRO A 52 -19.88 -60.42 20.66
CA PRO A 52 -19.83 -60.87 22.05
C PRO A 52 -18.92 -62.11 22.22
N CYS A 53 -17.94 -62.01 23.10
CA CYS A 53 -17.31 -63.16 23.77
C CYS A 53 -18.20 -63.64 24.93
N PRO A 54 -18.34 -64.96 25.18
CA PRO A 54 -19.00 -65.46 26.38
C PRO A 54 -18.00 -65.64 27.54
N PRO A 55 -18.45 -65.49 28.81
CA PRO A 55 -17.63 -65.76 29.99
C PRO A 55 -17.80 -67.21 30.47
N HIS A 56 -16.81 -67.75 31.19
CA HIS A 56 -16.96 -68.18 32.59
C HIS A 56 -15.65 -68.79 33.16
N PRO A 57 -15.38 -68.59 34.47
CA PRO A 57 -14.22 -69.12 35.20
C PRO A 57 -14.56 -70.40 36.00
N CYS A 58 -13.54 -71.15 36.46
CA CYS A 58 -13.31 -71.49 37.88
C CYS A 58 -12.24 -72.58 38.09
N LEU A 59 -11.53 -72.44 39.21
CA LEU A 59 -10.40 -73.20 39.76
C LEU A 59 -10.73 -74.66 40.16
N GLN A 60 -9.74 -75.57 40.10
CA GLN A 60 -9.13 -76.31 41.23
C GLN A 60 -8.32 -77.57 40.80
N LEU A 61 -7.12 -77.72 41.39
CA LEU A 61 -6.32 -78.95 41.54
C LEU A 61 -6.60 -79.56 42.93
N PRO A 62 -6.03 -80.71 43.39
CA PRO A 62 -5.44 -81.92 42.76
C PRO A 62 -5.90 -83.26 43.42
N GLY A 63 -5.40 -84.44 42.98
CA GLY A 63 -5.23 -85.61 43.88
C GLY A 63 -5.44 -87.05 43.34
N LEU A 64 -4.33 -87.78 43.22
CA LEU A 64 -4.03 -89.20 43.62
C LEU A 64 -5.05 -90.36 43.51
N HIS A 65 -4.55 -91.49 42.95
CA HIS A 65 -4.87 -92.92 43.20
C HIS A 65 -5.18 -93.24 44.70
N PRO A 66 -5.73 -94.43 45.12
CA PRO A 66 -5.70 -95.77 44.48
C PRO A 66 -6.95 -96.67 44.69
N GLY A 67 -6.87 -97.90 44.17
CA GLY A 67 -7.62 -99.08 44.63
C GLY A 67 -8.95 -99.34 43.91
N SER A 68 -9.48 -100.56 43.78
CA SER A 68 -9.03 -101.90 44.13
C SER A 68 -10.18 -102.85 43.75
N GLN A 69 -9.83 -104.04 43.26
CA GLN A 69 -10.56 -105.31 43.42
C GLN A 69 -11.82 -105.62 42.58
N GLY A 70 -11.94 -106.93 42.31
CA GLY A 70 -13.01 -107.63 41.57
C GLY A 70 -12.45 -108.31 40.30
N VAL A 71 -11.64 -109.37 40.28
CA VAL A 71 -11.56 -110.62 41.06
C VAL A 71 -12.63 -111.69 40.67
N PHE A 72 -12.12 -112.79 40.08
CA PHE A 72 -12.57 -114.20 40.20
C PHE A 72 -13.60 -114.82 39.18
N PRO A 73 -13.69 -116.17 39.02
CA PRO A 73 -12.90 -116.96 38.04
C PRO A 73 -13.64 -118.24 37.50
N SER A 74 -12.84 -119.20 36.97
CA SER A 74 -12.91 -120.66 37.23
C SER A 74 -13.92 -121.56 36.42
N PRO A 75 -13.87 -122.92 36.52
CA PRO A 75 -12.90 -123.78 35.79
C PRO A 75 -13.44 -125.17 35.29
N CYS A 76 -12.62 -125.87 34.46
CA CYS A 76 -12.45 -127.36 34.31
C CYS A 76 -13.67 -128.27 33.89
N PRO A 77 -13.53 -129.59 33.52
CA PRO A 77 -12.36 -130.51 33.57
C PRO A 77 -12.12 -131.53 32.39
N THR A 78 -10.87 -132.05 32.32
CA THR A 78 -10.32 -133.42 32.02
C THR A 78 -10.72 -134.39 30.86
N PHE A 79 -9.66 -134.84 30.10
CA PHE A 79 -9.23 -136.20 29.59
C PHE A 79 -10.13 -137.07 28.65
N PRO A 80 -9.61 -138.05 27.81
CA PRO A 80 -8.23 -138.54 27.60
C PRO A 80 -7.73 -138.80 26.11
N ARG A 81 -6.40 -138.68 25.94
CA ARG A 81 -5.37 -139.48 25.19
C ARG A 81 -5.59 -140.21 23.83
N MET A 82 -4.60 -139.92 22.95
CA MET A 82 -3.87 -140.71 21.91
C MET A 82 -4.62 -141.02 20.59
N ARG A 83 -4.03 -140.92 19.39
CA ARG A 83 -2.67 -141.35 19.02
C ARG A 83 -2.22 -140.74 17.67
N ASP A 84 -0.96 -140.29 17.66
CA ASP A 84 0.01 -140.06 16.56
C ASP A 84 -0.29 -139.07 15.41
N LEU A 85 0.14 -137.80 15.58
CA LEU A 85 0.92 -136.99 14.60
C LEU A 85 1.81 -135.93 15.32
N SER A 86 2.41 -136.26 16.49
CA SER A 86 3.06 -135.28 17.39
C SER A 86 4.54 -134.94 17.09
N ALA A 87 5.02 -135.15 15.87
CA ALA A 87 6.38 -134.76 15.44
C ALA A 87 6.39 -133.59 14.45
N SER A 88 5.42 -133.54 13.53
CA SER A 88 5.28 -132.43 12.58
C SER A 88 4.83 -131.15 13.29
N GLU A 89 3.82 -131.24 14.15
CA GLU A 89 3.25 -130.08 14.85
C GLU A 89 4.21 -129.47 15.89
N LYS A 90 5.09 -130.26 16.53
CA LYS A 90 6.12 -129.72 17.46
C LYS A 90 7.28 -129.07 16.70
N GLN A 91 7.70 -129.65 15.58
CA GLN A 91 8.72 -129.06 14.72
C GLN A 91 8.19 -127.81 14.01
N GLU A 92 6.91 -127.77 13.65
CA GLU A 92 6.20 -126.60 13.13
C GLU A 92 5.97 -125.55 14.22
N HIS A 93 5.55 -125.91 15.44
CA HIS A 93 5.43 -124.96 16.54
C HIS A 93 6.78 -124.34 16.91
N VAL A 94 7.88 -125.10 16.96
CA VAL A 94 9.20 -124.54 17.25
C VAL A 94 9.71 -123.66 16.10
N LYS A 95 9.40 -123.99 14.84
CA LYS A 95 9.71 -123.14 13.67
C LYS A 95 8.89 -121.87 13.67
N LEU A 96 7.59 -121.95 13.94
CA LEU A 96 6.67 -120.82 14.08
C LEU A 96 7.03 -119.95 15.29
N GLN A 97 7.49 -120.54 16.38
CA GLN A 97 7.94 -119.83 17.58
C GLN A 97 9.26 -119.11 17.34
N LYS A 98 10.24 -119.73 16.65
CA LYS A 98 11.44 -119.03 16.18
C LYS A 98 11.16 -117.95 15.13
N GLN A 99 10.18 -118.16 14.24
CA GLN A 99 9.72 -117.12 13.32
C GLN A 99 9.02 -115.99 14.08
N MET A 100 8.23 -116.30 15.11
CA MET A 100 7.61 -115.31 15.98
C MET A 100 8.63 -114.53 16.79
N GLU A 101 9.67 -115.17 17.33
CA GLU A 101 10.77 -114.50 18.04
C GLU A 101 11.55 -113.57 17.09
N LYS A 102 11.87 -114.04 15.87
CA LYS A 102 12.49 -113.19 14.85
C LYS A 102 11.61 -112.01 14.45
N LYS A 103 10.31 -112.26 14.23
CA LYS A 103 9.32 -111.22 13.94
C LYS A 103 9.13 -110.26 15.10
N ASN A 104 9.27 -110.72 16.35
CA ASN A 104 9.26 -109.87 17.54
C ASN A 104 10.50 -108.99 17.59
N THR A 105 11.70 -109.54 17.37
CA THR A 105 12.93 -108.75 17.34
C THR A 105 12.96 -107.76 16.17
N GLU A 106 12.42 -108.12 15.00
CA GLU A 106 12.20 -107.20 13.87
C GLU A 106 11.16 -106.12 14.23
N LEU A 107 10.07 -106.48 14.91
CA LEU A 107 9.07 -105.53 15.39
C LEU A 107 9.66 -104.58 16.44
N GLU A 108 10.50 -105.05 17.33
CA GLU A 108 11.18 -104.24 18.34
C GLU A 108 12.20 -103.30 17.71
N SER A 109 12.98 -103.75 16.74
CA SER A 109 13.93 -102.89 16.02
C SER A 109 13.22 -101.84 15.15
N LEU A 110 12.13 -102.22 14.48
CA LEU A 110 11.27 -101.29 13.75
C LEU A 110 10.55 -100.31 14.68
N ARG A 111 10.14 -100.73 15.88
CA ARG A 111 9.57 -99.83 16.91
C ARG A 111 10.60 -98.82 17.40
N GLN A 112 11.84 -99.25 17.65
CA GLN A 112 12.94 -98.35 18.03
C GLN A 112 13.30 -97.39 16.89
N GLN A 113 13.31 -97.85 15.63
CA GLN A 113 13.49 -96.96 14.48
C GLN A 113 12.34 -95.96 14.33
N ARG A 114 11.09 -96.41 14.53
CA ARG A 114 9.91 -95.54 14.51
C ARG A 114 10.00 -94.49 15.61
N GLU A 115 10.38 -94.86 16.84
CA GLU A 115 10.57 -93.89 17.92
C GLU A 115 11.68 -92.89 17.63
N LYS A 116 12.83 -93.34 17.09
CA LYS A 116 13.91 -92.43 16.67
C LYS A 116 13.45 -91.45 15.59
N LEU A 117 12.84 -91.97 14.52
CA LEU A 117 12.30 -91.13 13.44
C LEU A 117 11.21 -90.20 13.96
N GLN A 118 10.38 -90.64 14.91
CA GLN A 118 9.34 -89.81 15.51
C GLN A 118 9.90 -88.70 16.39
N GLU A 119 11.00 -88.94 17.10
CA GLU A 119 11.69 -87.92 17.87
C GLU A 119 12.45 -86.94 16.96
N GLU A 120 13.08 -87.43 15.88
CA GLU A 120 13.68 -86.61 14.82
C GLU A 120 12.63 -85.72 14.15
N VAL A 121 11.44 -86.25 13.85
CA VAL A 121 10.31 -85.48 13.31
C VAL A 121 9.86 -84.40 14.30
N LYS A 122 9.71 -84.71 15.59
CA LYS A 122 9.37 -83.68 16.59
C LYS A 122 10.46 -82.62 16.75
N GLN A 123 11.73 -83.01 16.68
CA GLN A 123 12.84 -82.07 16.75
C GLN A 123 12.80 -81.13 15.54
N ALA A 124 12.58 -81.69 14.34
CA ALA A 124 12.42 -80.92 13.11
C ALA A 124 11.19 -80.00 13.16
N GLU A 125 10.05 -80.46 13.68
CA GLU A 125 8.84 -79.65 13.89
C GLU A 125 9.12 -78.44 14.80
N LYS A 126 9.81 -78.64 15.93
CA LYS A 126 10.22 -77.53 16.81
C LYS A 126 11.12 -76.52 16.10
N THR A 127 12.11 -77.01 15.34
CA THR A 127 12.98 -76.10 14.57
C THR A 127 12.20 -75.34 13.49
N VAL A 128 11.18 -75.96 12.89
CA VAL A 128 10.30 -75.31 11.92
C VAL A 128 9.49 -74.20 12.59
N ASP A 129 8.98 -74.42 13.79
CA ASP A 129 8.22 -73.40 14.52
C ASP A 129 9.10 -72.23 14.98
N GLU A 130 10.32 -72.49 15.48
CA GLU A 130 11.30 -71.44 15.80
C GLU A 130 11.69 -70.62 14.57
N LEU A 131 11.85 -71.26 13.41
CA LEU A 131 12.15 -70.57 12.14
C LEU A 131 10.96 -69.74 11.66
N LYS A 132 9.71 -70.18 11.86
CA LYS A 132 8.52 -69.38 11.53
C LYS A 132 8.46 -68.11 12.38
N GLU A 133 8.67 -68.21 13.69
CA GLU A 133 8.69 -67.04 14.57
C GLU A 133 9.78 -66.05 14.17
N GLN A 134 10.95 -66.52 13.72
CA GLN A 134 12.00 -65.65 13.18
C GLN A 134 11.60 -64.97 11.87
N VAL A 135 10.89 -65.67 10.98
CA VAL A 135 10.37 -65.10 9.73
C VAL A 135 9.32 -64.03 10.06
N ASP A 136 8.40 -64.29 10.99
CA ASP A 136 7.37 -63.32 11.40
C ASP A 136 8.00 -62.06 12.03
N ALA A 137 9.03 -62.23 12.88
CA ALA A 137 9.78 -61.11 13.43
C ALA A 137 10.55 -60.32 12.37
N ALA A 138 11.12 -61.00 11.37
CA ALA A 138 11.81 -60.36 10.25
C ALA A 138 10.83 -59.56 9.37
N LEU A 139 9.64 -60.09 9.11
CA LEU A 139 8.58 -59.40 8.35
C LEU A 139 8.11 -58.13 9.09
N GLY A 140 7.88 -58.19 10.40
CA GLY A 140 7.50 -56.99 11.17
C GLY A 140 8.60 -55.91 11.24
N ALA A 141 9.88 -56.32 11.21
CA ALA A 141 10.98 -55.38 11.09
C ALA A 141 11.05 -54.74 9.70
N GLU A 142 10.74 -55.49 8.64
CA GLU A 142 10.67 -55.00 7.26
C GLU A 142 9.58 -53.95 7.08
N GLU A 143 8.37 -54.18 7.62
CA GLU A 143 7.27 -53.19 7.60
C GLU A 143 7.65 -51.88 8.32
N MET A 144 8.35 -51.96 9.46
CA MET A 144 8.86 -50.76 10.13
C MET A 144 9.92 -50.03 9.30
N VAL A 145 10.80 -50.76 8.63
CA VAL A 145 11.80 -50.16 7.74
C VAL A 145 11.10 -49.46 6.57
N GLU A 146 10.10 -50.09 5.95
CA GLU A 146 9.34 -49.49 4.85
C GLU A 146 8.66 -48.17 5.28
N THR A 147 7.94 -48.17 6.40
CA THR A 147 7.28 -46.95 6.91
C THR A 147 8.27 -45.85 7.35
N LEU A 148 9.47 -46.22 7.82
CA LEU A 148 10.54 -45.26 8.10
C LEU A 148 11.20 -44.72 6.83
N THR A 149 11.29 -45.54 5.78
CA THR A 149 11.79 -45.08 4.48
C THR A 149 10.83 -44.14 3.79
N GLU A 150 9.52 -44.42 3.80
CA GLU A 150 8.50 -43.49 3.30
C GLU A 150 8.57 -42.14 4.02
N ARG A 151 8.61 -42.15 5.35
CA ARG A 151 8.75 -40.91 6.13
C ARG A 151 10.05 -40.16 5.85
N ASN A 152 11.15 -40.85 5.62
CA ASN A 152 12.41 -40.19 5.24
C ASN A 152 12.27 -39.52 3.88
N LEU A 153 11.67 -40.19 2.89
CA LEU A 153 11.44 -39.62 1.56
C LEU A 153 10.55 -38.37 1.63
N ASP A 154 9.45 -38.41 2.40
CA ASP A 154 8.56 -37.26 2.60
C ASP A 154 9.29 -36.08 3.26
N LEU A 155 10.12 -36.35 4.27
CA LEU A 155 10.91 -35.33 4.95
C LEU A 155 11.98 -34.74 4.02
N GLU A 156 12.63 -35.55 3.20
CA GLU A 156 13.59 -35.09 2.20
C GLU A 156 12.94 -34.19 1.15
N GLU A 157 11.74 -34.54 0.68
CA GLU A 157 10.96 -33.70 -0.23
C GLU A 157 10.59 -32.38 0.44
N LYS A 158 10.10 -32.41 1.69
CA LYS A 158 9.77 -31.18 2.43
C LYS A 158 10.99 -30.29 2.66
N VAL A 159 12.15 -30.87 2.95
CA VAL A 159 13.41 -30.14 3.07
C VAL A 159 13.80 -29.51 1.73
N ARG A 160 13.58 -30.20 0.61
CA ARG A 160 13.86 -29.67 -0.73
C ARG A 160 12.95 -28.48 -1.05
N GLU A 161 11.65 -28.59 -0.82
CA GLU A 161 10.68 -27.50 -0.99
C GLU A 161 11.06 -26.28 -0.13
N LEU A 162 11.37 -26.49 1.16
CA LEU A 162 11.75 -25.40 2.05
C LEU A 162 13.03 -24.69 1.57
N ARG A 163 14.00 -25.44 1.05
CA ARG A 163 15.23 -24.85 0.49
C ARG A 163 14.95 -23.99 -0.75
N GLU A 164 14.05 -24.44 -1.62
CA GLU A 164 13.60 -23.65 -2.78
C GLU A 164 12.92 -22.34 -2.32
N THR A 165 11.98 -22.43 -1.36
CA THR A 165 11.32 -21.23 -0.83
C THR A 165 12.29 -20.25 -0.15
N VAL A 166 13.36 -20.76 0.49
CA VAL A 166 14.42 -19.92 1.05
C VAL A 166 15.18 -19.21 -0.06
N GLY A 167 15.51 -19.91 -1.15
CA GLY A 167 16.14 -19.29 -2.32
C GLY A 167 15.30 -18.19 -2.94
N ASP A 168 13.99 -18.40 -3.09
CA ASP A 168 13.06 -17.37 -3.59
C ASP A 168 13.02 -16.14 -2.67
N LEU A 169 13.02 -16.36 -1.35
CA LEU A 169 13.04 -15.29 -0.36
C LEU A 169 14.36 -14.52 -0.36
N GLU A 170 15.49 -15.20 -0.55
CA GLU A 170 16.81 -14.59 -0.69
C GLU A 170 16.87 -13.71 -1.94
N ALA A 171 16.38 -14.19 -3.10
CA ALA A 171 16.31 -13.42 -4.33
C ALA A 171 15.38 -12.19 -4.21
N MET A 172 14.24 -12.33 -3.52
CA MET A 172 13.39 -11.18 -3.20
C MET A 172 14.07 -10.19 -2.26
N ASN A 173 14.90 -10.66 -1.32
CA ASN A 173 15.63 -9.79 -0.42
C ASN A 173 16.72 -8.99 -1.15
N GLU A 174 17.47 -9.63 -2.05
CA GLU A 174 18.45 -8.95 -2.92
C GLU A 174 17.79 -7.85 -3.76
N MET A 175 16.64 -8.13 -4.38
CA MET A 175 15.89 -7.13 -5.13
C MET A 175 15.41 -5.97 -4.24
N ASN A 176 14.97 -6.27 -3.02
CA ASN A 176 14.56 -5.23 -2.06
C ASN A 176 15.74 -4.35 -1.65
N ASP A 177 16.93 -4.93 -1.45
CA ASP A 177 18.14 -4.17 -1.12
C ASP A 177 18.53 -3.23 -2.27
N GLU A 178 18.50 -3.70 -3.53
CA GLU A 178 18.74 -2.84 -4.70
C GLU A 178 17.74 -1.68 -4.80
N LEU A 179 16.45 -1.95 -4.58
CA LEU A 179 15.42 -0.92 -4.58
C LEU A 179 15.63 0.10 -3.45
N GLN A 180 16.05 -0.34 -2.28
CA GLN A 180 16.36 0.57 -1.17
C GLN A 180 17.57 1.45 -1.45
N GLU A 181 18.62 0.90 -2.06
CA GLU A 181 19.80 1.69 -2.45
C GLU A 181 19.43 2.74 -3.52
N ASN A 182 18.68 2.36 -4.55
CA ASN A 182 18.18 3.32 -5.55
C ASN A 182 17.30 4.42 -4.91
N ALA A 183 16.45 4.05 -3.94
CA ALA A 183 15.64 5.01 -3.21
C ALA A 183 16.50 5.98 -2.37
N ARG A 184 17.56 5.48 -1.73
CA ARG A 184 18.52 6.31 -0.97
C ARG A 184 19.29 7.26 -1.88
N GLU A 185 19.75 6.79 -3.04
CA GLU A 185 20.47 7.61 -4.02
C GLU A 185 19.57 8.74 -4.56
N THR A 186 18.35 8.40 -5.01
CA THR A 186 17.39 9.40 -5.50
C THR A 186 16.98 10.40 -4.41
N GLU A 187 16.83 9.96 -3.16
CA GLU A 187 16.61 10.86 -2.03
C GLU A 187 17.77 11.85 -1.85
N LEU A 188 19.02 11.36 -1.91
CA LEU A 188 20.19 12.20 -1.78
C LEU A 188 20.28 13.23 -2.91
N GLU A 189 20.05 12.81 -4.17
CA GLU A 189 20.02 13.71 -5.32
C GLU A 189 18.98 14.82 -5.18
N LEU A 190 17.76 14.48 -4.72
CA LEU A 190 16.71 15.47 -4.49
C LEU A 190 17.06 16.44 -3.36
N ARG A 191 17.74 15.98 -2.31
CA ARG A 191 18.23 16.85 -1.23
C ARG A 191 19.30 17.83 -1.74
N GLU A 192 20.24 17.36 -2.56
CA GLU A 192 21.24 18.23 -3.19
C GLU A 192 20.59 19.27 -4.11
N GLN A 193 19.60 18.88 -4.90
CA GLN A 193 18.82 19.81 -5.73
C GLN A 193 18.09 20.86 -4.88
N LEU A 194 17.53 20.46 -3.74
CA LEU A 194 16.88 21.38 -2.81
C LEU A 194 17.86 22.38 -2.21
N ASP A 195 19.07 21.94 -1.83
CA ASP A 195 20.12 22.82 -1.32
C ASP A 195 20.57 23.82 -2.38
N MET A 196 20.76 23.36 -3.63
CA MET A 196 21.10 24.24 -4.75
C MET A 196 19.98 25.25 -5.05
N ALA A 197 18.71 24.82 -5.03
CA ALA A 197 17.56 25.71 -5.20
C ALA A 197 17.47 26.74 -4.06
N THR A 198 17.68 26.31 -2.82
CA THR A 198 17.69 27.18 -1.63
C THR A 198 18.81 28.23 -1.73
N ALA A 199 19.99 27.85 -2.21
CA ALA A 199 21.09 28.79 -2.45
C ALA A 199 20.72 29.84 -3.52
N ARG A 200 20.06 29.42 -4.62
CA ARG A 200 19.58 30.35 -5.67
C ARG A 200 18.54 31.33 -5.15
N VAL A 201 17.60 30.88 -4.32
CA VAL A 201 16.60 31.74 -3.69
C VAL A 201 17.28 32.79 -2.82
N ARG A 202 18.19 32.38 -1.94
CA ARG A 202 18.95 33.31 -1.08
C ARG A 202 19.76 34.33 -1.88
N GLU A 203 20.33 33.93 -3.01
CA GLU A 203 21.05 34.86 -3.87
C GLU A 203 20.11 35.86 -4.55
N ALA A 204 18.94 35.41 -5.02
CA ALA A 204 17.93 36.27 -5.60
C ALA A 204 17.36 37.27 -4.57
N GLU A 205 17.11 36.83 -3.34
CA GLU A 205 16.68 37.70 -2.23
C GLU A 205 17.71 38.82 -1.98
N LYS A 206 19.00 38.50 -1.91
CA LYS A 206 20.06 39.51 -1.77
C LYS A 206 20.09 40.51 -2.93
N ARG A 207 19.83 40.07 -4.16
CA ARG A 207 19.74 40.96 -5.33
C ARG A 207 18.52 41.88 -5.23
N VAL A 208 17.39 41.38 -4.74
CA VAL A 208 16.17 42.16 -4.51
C VAL A 208 16.41 43.20 -3.42
N GLU A 209 17.02 42.83 -2.30
CA GLU A 209 17.36 43.76 -1.22
C GLU A 209 18.28 44.88 -1.71
N ALA A 210 19.34 44.56 -2.45
CA ALA A 210 20.23 45.55 -3.04
C ALA A 210 19.48 46.50 -4.02
N ALA A 211 18.59 45.96 -4.85
CA ALA A 211 17.77 46.79 -5.74
C ALA A 211 16.80 47.70 -4.96
N GLN A 212 16.19 47.21 -3.88
CA GLN A 212 15.31 48.01 -3.03
C GLN A 212 16.05 49.19 -2.37
N GLU A 213 17.29 48.98 -1.92
CA GLU A 213 18.14 50.05 -1.40
C GLU A 213 18.40 51.13 -2.47
N THR A 214 18.78 50.72 -3.69
CA THR A 214 18.99 51.70 -4.79
C THR A 214 17.72 52.48 -5.15
N VAL A 215 16.55 51.84 -5.11
CA VAL A 215 15.27 52.52 -5.35
C VAL A 215 14.97 53.53 -4.25
N ALA A 216 15.25 53.20 -2.99
CA ALA A 216 15.07 54.11 -1.86
C ALA A 216 15.95 55.36 -2.01
N ASP A 217 17.21 55.20 -2.43
CA ASP A 217 18.13 56.32 -2.70
C ASP A 217 17.61 57.21 -3.84
N TYR A 218 17.11 56.62 -4.92
CA TYR A 218 16.50 57.37 -6.02
C TYR A 218 15.25 58.11 -5.57
N GLN A 219 14.38 57.50 -4.76
CA GLN A 219 13.19 58.16 -4.21
C GLN A 219 13.57 59.37 -3.34
N GLN A 220 14.59 59.25 -2.50
CA GLN A 220 15.07 60.36 -1.68
C GLN A 220 15.62 61.49 -2.56
N THR A 221 16.34 61.15 -3.62
CA THR A 221 16.89 62.11 -4.57
C THR A 221 15.77 62.85 -5.33
N ILE A 222 14.76 62.12 -5.81
CA ILE A 222 13.58 62.70 -6.47
C ILE A 222 12.84 63.64 -5.52
N LYS A 223 12.70 63.28 -4.25
CA LYS A 223 12.07 64.15 -3.24
C LYS A 223 12.82 65.48 -3.11
N LYS A 224 14.15 65.45 -3.01
CA LYS A 224 14.99 66.66 -2.97
C LYS A 224 14.81 67.51 -4.23
N TYR A 225 14.76 66.91 -5.42
CA TYR A 225 14.50 67.63 -6.66
C TYR A 225 13.11 68.28 -6.68
N ARG A 226 12.07 67.59 -6.21
CA ARG A 226 10.71 68.16 -6.12
C ARG A 226 10.66 69.37 -5.18
N GLU A 227 11.31 69.27 -4.03
CA GLU A 227 11.43 70.39 -3.07
C GLU A 227 12.18 71.58 -3.69
N LEU A 228 13.30 71.31 -4.37
CA LEU A 228 14.07 72.34 -5.07
C LEU A 228 13.25 73.01 -6.18
N THR A 229 12.55 72.25 -7.03
CA THR A 229 11.71 72.80 -8.09
C THR A 229 10.59 73.66 -7.52
N ALA A 230 9.94 73.23 -6.44
CA ALA A 230 8.91 74.02 -5.77
C ALA A 230 9.49 75.33 -5.20
N HIS A 231 10.69 75.29 -4.62
CA HIS A 231 11.37 76.48 -4.12
C HIS A 231 11.74 77.46 -5.25
N LEU A 232 12.28 76.95 -6.36
CA LEU A 232 12.58 77.76 -7.54
C LEU A 232 11.33 78.41 -8.14
N GLN A 233 10.22 77.67 -8.24
CA GLN A 233 8.94 78.21 -8.69
C GLN A 233 8.41 79.32 -7.75
N ALA A 234 8.59 79.17 -6.44
CA ALA A 234 8.22 80.22 -5.49
C ALA A 234 9.04 81.50 -5.71
N ILE A 235 10.37 81.38 -5.90
CA ILE A 235 11.24 82.52 -6.21
C ILE A 235 10.84 83.18 -7.53
N GLU A 236 10.56 82.40 -8.57
CA GLU A 236 10.09 82.94 -9.86
C GLU A 236 8.77 83.72 -9.72
N MET A 237 7.84 83.23 -8.90
CA MET A 237 6.59 83.93 -8.61
C MET A 237 6.81 85.24 -7.87
N GLU A 238 7.70 85.28 -6.87
CA GLU A 238 8.07 86.49 -6.15
C GLU A 238 8.73 87.54 -7.06
N LEU A 239 9.65 87.10 -7.94
CA LEU A 239 10.29 87.98 -8.92
C LEU A 239 9.26 88.57 -9.88
N ARG A 240 8.37 87.75 -10.46
CA ARG A 240 7.28 88.25 -11.33
C ARG A 240 6.36 89.20 -10.59
N GLN A 241 6.07 88.96 -9.31
CA GLN A 241 5.26 89.86 -8.49
C GLN A 241 5.96 91.22 -8.32
N MET A 242 7.27 91.24 -8.09
CA MET A 242 8.05 92.47 -8.01
C MET A 242 8.03 93.25 -9.34
N GLU A 243 8.22 92.57 -10.47
CA GLU A 243 8.16 93.19 -11.81
C GLU A 243 6.80 93.84 -12.07
N VAL A 244 5.70 93.15 -11.74
CA VAL A 244 4.33 93.69 -11.86
C VAL A 244 4.13 94.89 -10.92
N GLN A 245 4.63 94.85 -9.68
CA GLN A 245 4.56 95.99 -8.76
C GLN A 245 5.32 97.21 -9.30
N GLN A 246 6.51 97.00 -9.88
CA GLN A 246 7.30 98.07 -10.48
C GLN A 246 6.59 98.67 -11.71
N ALA A 247 6.05 97.83 -12.60
CA ALA A 247 5.27 98.27 -13.76
C ALA A 247 4.03 99.06 -13.35
N ASN A 248 3.27 98.58 -12.35
CA ASN A 248 2.11 99.28 -11.82
C ASN A 248 2.49 100.64 -11.23
N ARG A 249 3.62 100.74 -10.53
CA ARG A 249 4.11 102.02 -10.00
C ARG A 249 4.53 102.97 -11.11
N HIS A 250 5.20 102.48 -12.15
CA HIS A 250 5.55 103.27 -13.32
C HIS A 250 4.32 103.81 -14.04
N VAL A 251 3.31 102.96 -14.28
CA VAL A 251 2.02 103.37 -14.88
C VAL A 251 1.30 104.39 -13.99
N SER A 252 1.30 104.20 -12.67
CA SER A 252 0.71 105.17 -11.73
C SER A 252 1.39 106.54 -11.82
N LEU A 253 2.72 106.57 -11.93
CA LEU A 253 3.47 107.82 -12.10
C LEU A 253 3.13 108.47 -13.44
N LEU A 254 3.13 107.73 -14.55
CA LEU A 254 2.75 108.26 -15.86
C LEU A 254 1.31 108.79 -15.89
N THR A 255 0.38 108.07 -15.25
CA THR A 255 -1.02 108.48 -15.16
C THR A 255 -1.17 109.82 -14.45
N SER A 256 -0.32 110.13 -13.46
CA SER A 256 -0.35 111.42 -12.76
C SER A 256 0.05 112.62 -13.63
N PHE A 257 0.69 112.38 -14.78
CA PHE A 257 1.02 113.42 -15.76
C PHE A 257 -0.07 113.60 -16.84
N MET A 258 -1.13 112.78 -16.83
CA MET A 258 -2.20 112.86 -17.82
C MET A 258 -3.24 113.92 -17.43
N PRO A 259 -3.82 114.67 -18.39
CA PRO A 259 -4.79 115.72 -18.10
C PRO A 259 -6.15 115.16 -17.65
N ASP A 260 -6.91 115.94 -16.87
CA ASP A 260 -8.24 115.53 -16.37
C ASP A 260 -9.23 115.17 -17.50
N SER A 261 -9.09 115.76 -18.69
CA SER A 261 -9.93 115.41 -19.85
C SER A 261 -9.75 113.96 -20.29
N PHE A 262 -8.56 113.39 -20.11
CA PHE A 262 -8.25 112.00 -20.42
C PHE A 262 -8.83 111.04 -19.37
N LEU A 263 -8.83 111.44 -18.10
CA LEU A 263 -9.22 110.60 -16.94
C LEU A 263 -10.71 110.66 -16.57
N ARG A 264 -11.47 111.65 -17.07
CA ARG A 264 -12.92 111.74 -16.82
C ARG A 264 -13.66 110.55 -17.43
N HIS A 265 -14.79 110.19 -16.84
CA HIS A 265 -15.68 109.16 -17.38
C HIS A 265 -16.11 109.46 -18.82
N GLY A 266 -15.99 108.46 -19.69
CA GLY A 266 -16.18 108.59 -21.13
C GLY A 266 -15.00 109.22 -21.87
N GLY A 267 -13.88 109.48 -21.18
CA GLY A 267 -12.62 109.90 -21.77
C GLY A 267 -11.77 108.73 -22.27
N ASP A 268 -10.63 109.04 -22.88
CA ASP A 268 -9.74 108.06 -23.52
C ASP A 268 -9.21 106.98 -22.56
N HIS A 269 -9.12 107.26 -21.25
CA HIS A 269 -8.73 106.26 -20.25
C HIS A 269 -9.69 105.06 -20.22
N ASP A 270 -11.00 105.32 -20.28
CA ASP A 270 -12.01 104.25 -20.32
C ASP A 270 -11.88 103.44 -21.63
N CYS A 271 -11.56 104.09 -22.75
CA CYS A 271 -11.29 103.41 -24.02
C CYS A 271 -10.06 102.48 -23.91
N VAL A 272 -8.98 102.91 -23.27
CA VAL A 272 -7.80 102.06 -23.02
C VAL A 272 -8.14 100.85 -22.16
N LEU A 273 -8.96 101.03 -21.11
CA LEU A 273 -9.41 99.92 -20.28
C LEU A 273 -10.24 98.89 -21.06
N VAL A 274 -11.11 99.34 -21.96
CA VAL A 274 -11.90 98.47 -22.85
C VAL A 274 -10.99 97.72 -23.83
N LEU A 275 -9.99 98.39 -24.42
CA LEU A 275 -9.00 97.73 -25.29
C LEU A 275 -8.22 96.64 -24.56
N LEU A 276 -7.84 96.86 -23.30
CA LEU A 276 -7.15 95.86 -22.48
C LEU A 276 -8.07 94.75 -21.94
N LEU A 277 -9.39 94.97 -21.95
CA LEU A 277 -10.35 94.01 -21.40
C LEU A 277 -10.42 92.72 -22.23
N ILE A 278 -10.42 92.84 -23.55
CA ILE A 278 -10.56 91.68 -24.45
C ILE A 278 -9.39 90.69 -24.31
N PRO A 279 -8.09 91.10 -24.41
CA PRO A 279 -6.96 90.20 -24.19
C PRO A 279 -6.94 89.60 -22.77
N ARG A 280 -7.36 90.37 -21.75
CA ARG A 280 -7.45 89.85 -20.36
C ARG A 280 -8.51 88.76 -20.22
N LEU A 281 -9.66 88.92 -20.87
CA LEU A 281 -10.74 87.92 -20.83
C LEU A 281 -10.34 86.65 -21.59
N ILE A 282 -9.68 86.80 -22.75
CA ILE A 282 -9.12 85.66 -23.51
C ILE A 282 -8.15 84.87 -22.64
N CYS A 283 -7.13 85.55 -22.08
CA CYS A 283 -6.11 84.92 -21.25
C CYS A 283 -6.70 84.24 -19.99
N LYS A 284 -7.69 84.86 -19.34
CA LYS A 284 -8.39 84.25 -18.18
C LYS A 284 -9.20 83.03 -18.58
N ALA A 285 -9.93 83.09 -19.69
CA ALA A 285 -10.68 81.94 -20.19
C ALA A 285 -9.75 80.78 -20.54
N GLU A 286 -8.58 81.06 -21.12
CA GLU A 286 -7.55 80.04 -21.43
C GLU A 286 -7.00 79.39 -20.17
N LEU A 287 -6.66 80.19 -19.16
CA LEU A 287 -6.14 79.67 -17.90
C LEU A 287 -7.16 78.74 -17.22
N ILE A 288 -8.42 79.16 -17.14
CA ILE A 288 -9.49 78.37 -16.53
C ILE A 288 -9.74 77.09 -17.35
N SER A 289 -9.72 77.18 -18.69
CA SER A 289 -9.88 76.03 -19.57
C SER A 289 -8.76 75.00 -19.38
N LYS A 290 -7.50 75.44 -19.37
CA LYS A 290 -6.34 74.56 -19.14
C LYS A 290 -6.40 73.91 -17.77
N GLN A 291 -6.71 74.69 -16.73
CA GLN A 291 -6.85 74.18 -15.37
C GLN A 291 -7.98 73.15 -15.25
N ALA A 292 -9.11 73.36 -15.94
CA ALA A 292 -10.22 72.41 -15.97
C ALA A 292 -9.83 71.12 -16.72
N GLN A 293 -9.11 71.23 -17.84
CA GLN A 293 -8.63 70.07 -18.59
C GLN A 293 -7.67 69.20 -17.78
N GLU A 294 -6.74 69.82 -17.05
CA GLU A 294 -5.79 69.11 -16.17
C GLU A 294 -6.48 68.47 -14.96
N ARG A 295 -7.43 69.18 -14.33
CA ARG A 295 -8.12 68.68 -13.11
C ARG A 295 -9.06 67.51 -13.37
N PHE A 296 -9.65 67.45 -14.55
CA PHE A 296 -10.59 66.40 -14.94
C PHE A 296 -10.00 65.41 -15.96
N GLU A 297 -8.70 65.54 -16.29
CA GLU A 297 -7.96 64.69 -17.22
C GLU A 297 -8.70 64.50 -18.56
N LEU A 298 -9.26 65.60 -19.09
CA LEU A 298 -10.08 65.57 -20.31
C LEU A 298 -9.26 65.27 -21.59
N SER A 299 -7.96 65.00 -21.45
CA SER A 299 -6.99 64.80 -22.54
C SER A 299 -6.78 63.33 -22.94
N GLU A 300 -7.29 62.36 -22.16
CA GLU A 300 -7.16 60.94 -22.48
C GLU A 300 -8.50 60.33 -22.91
N SER A 301 -8.43 59.44 -23.90
CA SER A 301 -9.54 58.68 -24.48
C SER A 301 -10.56 58.26 -23.42
N CYS A 302 -11.70 58.96 -23.36
CA CYS A 302 -12.83 58.63 -22.48
C CYS A 302 -13.42 57.24 -22.78
N ALA A 303 -12.96 56.55 -23.82
CA ALA A 303 -13.45 55.25 -24.27
C ALA A 303 -13.06 54.09 -23.33
N GLU A 304 -12.04 54.24 -22.48
CA GLU A 304 -11.52 53.12 -21.64
C GLU A 304 -11.92 53.20 -20.16
N ARG A 305 -12.60 54.26 -19.72
CA ARG A 305 -13.05 54.39 -18.32
C ARG A 305 -14.32 53.57 -18.07
N ALA A 306 -14.15 52.37 -17.55
CA ALA A 306 -15.25 51.57 -17.00
C ALA A 306 -15.88 52.30 -15.78
N GLY A 307 -17.17 52.63 -15.83
CA GLY A 307 -17.91 53.22 -14.70
C GLY A 307 -18.40 54.66 -14.84
N LEU A 308 -18.60 55.17 -16.06
CA LEU A 308 -19.11 56.54 -16.31
C LEU A 308 -20.60 56.77 -15.94
N ARG A 309 -21.27 55.85 -15.25
CA ARG A 309 -22.69 56.00 -14.85
C ARG A 309 -22.76 56.53 -13.40
N GLY A 310 -23.45 57.65 -13.20
CA GLY A 310 -23.59 58.31 -11.90
C GLY A 310 -22.73 59.57 -11.76
N ALA A 311 -22.47 59.99 -10.51
CA ALA A 311 -21.76 61.23 -10.19
C ALA A 311 -20.43 61.49 -10.95
N PRO A 312 -19.53 60.52 -11.20
CA PRO A 312 -18.29 60.80 -11.93
C PRO A 312 -18.52 61.12 -13.41
N GLY A 313 -19.52 60.52 -14.05
CA GLY A 313 -19.88 60.84 -15.43
C GLY A 313 -20.52 62.22 -15.57
N GLU A 314 -21.36 62.62 -14.61
CA GLU A 314 -21.97 63.95 -14.57
C GLU A 314 -20.92 65.05 -14.38
N GLN A 315 -19.93 64.83 -13.50
CA GLN A 315 -18.81 65.77 -13.29
C GLN A 315 -17.96 65.94 -14.55
N LEU A 316 -17.64 64.85 -15.26
CA LEU A 316 -16.91 64.91 -16.52
C LEU A 316 -17.72 65.60 -17.63
N SER A 317 -19.02 65.32 -17.73
CA SER A 317 -19.92 65.99 -18.68
C SER A 317 -20.01 67.50 -18.40
N PHE A 318 -20.09 67.89 -17.13
CA PHE A 318 -20.08 69.29 -16.73
C PHE A 318 -18.74 69.96 -17.07
N ALA A 319 -17.61 69.31 -16.77
CA ALA A 319 -16.29 69.83 -17.07
C ALA A 319 -16.06 69.99 -18.59
N ALA A 320 -16.48 69.01 -19.39
CA ALA A 320 -16.43 69.10 -20.85
C ALA A 320 -17.33 70.23 -21.40
N GLY A 321 -18.53 70.39 -20.85
CA GLY A 321 -19.43 71.50 -21.19
C GLY A 321 -18.86 72.87 -20.81
N LEU A 322 -18.22 72.97 -19.65
CA LEU A 322 -17.52 74.17 -19.20
C LEU A 322 -16.37 74.53 -20.14
N VAL A 323 -15.48 73.58 -20.46
CA VAL A 323 -14.38 73.79 -21.40
C VAL A 323 -14.90 74.22 -22.77
N TYR A 324 -15.93 73.55 -23.29
CA TYR A 324 -16.56 73.94 -24.56
C TYR A 324 -17.09 75.39 -24.51
N SER A 325 -17.80 75.76 -23.45
CA SER A 325 -18.32 77.12 -23.28
C SER A 325 -17.21 78.19 -23.20
N LEU A 326 -16.09 77.87 -22.55
CA LEU A 326 -14.92 78.75 -22.46
C LEU A 326 -14.20 78.87 -23.81
N SER A 327 -14.06 77.78 -24.56
CA SER A 327 -13.51 77.80 -25.91
C SER A 327 -14.38 78.57 -26.89
N LEU A 328 -15.71 78.48 -26.77
CA LEU A 328 -16.65 79.28 -27.57
C LEU A 328 -16.54 80.77 -27.22
N LEU A 329 -16.43 81.10 -25.93
CA LEU A 329 -16.20 82.46 -25.47
C LEU A 329 -14.88 83.01 -26.03
N GLN A 330 -13.79 82.24 -25.94
CA GLN A 330 -12.50 82.61 -26.54
C GLN A 330 -12.64 82.86 -28.04
N ALA A 331 -13.21 81.93 -28.80
CA ALA A 331 -13.36 82.06 -30.25
C ALA A 331 -14.20 83.29 -30.63
N THR A 332 -15.14 83.69 -29.77
CA THR A 332 -15.91 84.93 -29.94
C THR A 332 -15.08 86.16 -29.61
N LEU A 333 -14.34 86.15 -28.49
CA LEU A 333 -13.51 87.28 -28.06
C LEU A 333 -12.34 87.57 -29.03
N HIS A 334 -11.71 86.54 -29.60
CA HIS A 334 -10.64 86.70 -30.61
C HIS A 334 -11.11 87.43 -31.88
N LYS A 335 -12.41 87.43 -32.20
CA LYS A 335 -12.95 88.22 -33.34
C LYS A 335 -12.91 89.73 -33.10
N TYR A 336 -12.76 90.14 -31.83
CA TYR A 336 -12.69 91.54 -31.40
C TYR A 336 -11.27 91.96 -31.01
N GLU A 337 -10.29 91.05 -31.10
CA GLU A 337 -8.88 91.37 -31.00
C GLU A 337 -8.45 91.97 -32.34
N GLN A 338 -8.09 93.26 -32.35
CA GLN A 338 -7.65 94.00 -33.55
C GLN A 338 -6.14 93.90 -33.75
#